data_AF-A0AAE9F7R7-F1
#
_entry.id   AF-A0AAE9F7R7-F1
#
_cell.length_a   1.000
_cell.length_b   1.000
_cell.length_c   1.000
_cell.angle_alpha   90.00
_cell.angle_beta   90.00
_cell.angle_gamma   90.00
#
_symmetry.space_group_name_H-M   'P 1'
#
loop_
_entity.id
_entity.type
_entity.pdbx_description
1 polymer ?
#
loop_
_entity_poly.entity_id
_entity_poly.type
_entity_poly.pdbx_seq_one_letter_code
_entity_poly.pdbx_strand_id
1 'polypeptide(L)'
;MFSYLIALLIPIVIHGTTSLKDCISEIDIACHEEMKEKFVIFKSIGSSVFPPSPSTIRNYTEKCGSVMKCASKLNCSQEHSQKEITGATCENVGVEYYFFEHQCMIPFTREVYKKEHNCAEDFEAVLRTPSIEEQPLKNESSCISKVLLKTCHHDFIEIFRKNPIKLLEPYNIKFKTNDCTSPSDKLEKMKCDGWGLGLESRLKGIPVLNASDSDVKEAMDMCRRIERCQKDACLTSRVLKEAIKQNCDYAKMISAELKNIFELHPEYSRCECLKRMSYLDVFNAYKRCTWMDQKMNCWLYAIMDSCKRPEKFALGQCPHERPSYGFPPVLFSDPPPRVFLYMSDDK
;
A
#
# COMPACT_ATOMS: atom_id res chain seq x y z
N MET A 1 43.36 59.25 10.92
CA MET A 1 43.54 57.89 11.48
C MET A 1 42.17 57.24 11.48
N PHE A 2 41.99 56.26 10.59
CA PHE A 2 41.02 55.15 10.64
C PHE A 2 39.57 55.43 11.06
N SER A 3 38.64 55.42 10.09
CA SER A 3 37.40 54.60 10.13
C SER A 3 36.45 54.91 8.96
N TYR A 4 36.94 54.84 7.71
CA TYR A 4 36.09 54.94 6.50
C TYR A 4 36.32 53.78 5.51
N LEU A 5 36.89 52.66 5.97
CA LEU A 5 37.31 51.55 5.11
C LEU A 5 36.92 50.16 5.66
N ILE A 6 35.72 50.01 6.21
CA ILE A 6 35.13 48.69 6.54
C ILE A 6 33.67 48.60 6.05
N ALA A 7 33.40 49.14 4.86
CA ALA A 7 32.06 49.05 4.23
C ALA A 7 32.07 48.40 2.84
N LEU A 8 33.20 47.86 2.38
CA LEU A 8 33.36 47.42 0.98
C LEU A 8 33.87 45.98 0.78
N LEU A 9 33.85 45.11 1.79
CA LEU A 9 34.29 43.71 1.62
C LEU A 9 33.44 42.70 2.40
N ILE A 10 32.12 42.83 2.33
CA ILE A 10 31.26 41.66 2.45
C ILE A 10 30.59 41.54 1.09
N PRO A 11 30.99 40.58 0.23
CA PRO A 11 30.10 40.19 -0.85
C PRO A 11 28.85 39.69 -0.13
N ILE A 12 27.77 40.48 -0.20
CA ILE A 12 26.44 39.98 0.11
C ILE A 12 26.19 38.97 -1.00
N VAL A 13 26.63 37.75 -0.74
CA VAL A 13 26.26 36.57 -1.49
C VAL A 13 24.78 36.39 -1.17
N ILE A 14 23.93 37.12 -1.90
CA ILE A 14 22.52 36.80 -2.02
C ILE A 14 22.50 35.50 -2.84
N HIS A 15 22.80 34.36 -2.22
CA HIS A 15 22.25 33.09 -2.70
C HIS A 15 20.77 33.16 -2.35
N GLY A 16 20.01 33.82 -3.22
CA GLY A 16 18.57 33.61 -3.22
C GLY A 16 18.38 32.13 -3.47
N THR A 17 17.83 31.42 -2.50
CA THR A 17 17.52 29.99 -2.63
C THR A 17 16.72 29.82 -3.92
N THR A 18 17.32 29.19 -4.90
CA THR A 18 16.70 28.92 -6.20
C THR A 18 15.51 28.01 -5.92
N SER A 19 14.30 28.38 -6.34
CA SER A 19 13.15 27.51 -6.11
C SER A 19 13.37 26.18 -6.82
N LEU A 20 12.81 25.08 -6.29
CA LEU A 20 12.94 23.77 -6.94
C LEU A 20 12.48 23.84 -8.41
N LYS A 21 11.38 24.57 -8.67
CA LYS A 21 10.84 24.76 -10.02
C LYS A 21 11.82 25.46 -10.96
N ASP A 22 12.49 26.51 -10.48
CA ASP A 22 13.48 27.24 -11.28
C ASP A 22 14.70 26.34 -11.54
N CYS A 23 15.12 25.56 -10.55
CA CYS A 23 16.21 24.60 -10.74
C CYS A 23 15.85 23.48 -11.73
N ILE A 24 14.62 22.97 -11.71
CA ILE A 24 14.17 21.99 -12.72
C ILE A 24 14.19 22.61 -14.12
N SER A 25 13.73 23.87 -14.26
CA SER A 25 13.81 24.56 -15.55
C SER A 25 15.26 24.76 -16.02
N GLU A 26 16.20 25.03 -15.11
CA GLU A 26 17.62 25.13 -15.43
C GLU A 26 18.18 23.77 -15.87
N ILE A 27 17.81 22.68 -15.20
CA ILE A 27 18.17 21.30 -15.57
C ILE A 27 17.62 20.95 -16.96
N ASP A 28 16.36 21.25 -17.25
CA ASP A 28 15.73 20.96 -18.54
C ASP A 28 16.46 21.64 -19.72
N ILE A 29 17.00 22.83 -19.49
CA ILE A 29 17.77 23.58 -20.49
C ILE A 29 19.20 23.06 -20.57
N ALA A 30 19.89 22.94 -19.44
CA ALA A 30 21.31 22.61 -19.40
C ALA A 30 21.60 21.13 -19.72
N CYS A 31 20.66 20.24 -19.40
CA CYS A 31 20.75 18.79 -19.61
C CYS A 31 19.78 18.30 -20.69
N HIS A 32 19.48 19.16 -21.67
CA HIS A 32 18.45 18.93 -22.68
C HIS A 32 18.63 17.61 -23.44
N GLU A 33 19.86 17.27 -23.83
CA GLU A 33 20.12 16.04 -24.60
C GLU A 33 19.90 14.79 -23.75
N GLU A 34 20.38 14.75 -22.50
CA GLU A 34 20.12 13.66 -21.58
C GLU A 34 18.61 13.51 -21.28
N MET A 35 17.92 14.63 -21.09
CA MET A 35 16.46 14.66 -20.88
C MET A 35 15.69 14.13 -22.09
N LYS A 36 16.11 14.51 -23.30
CA LYS A 36 15.51 14.05 -24.56
C LYS A 36 15.66 12.54 -24.73
N GLU A 37 16.86 11.99 -24.48
CA GLU A 37 17.09 10.54 -24.52
C GLU A 37 16.23 9.78 -23.50
N LYS A 38 16.16 10.29 -22.25
CA LYS A 38 15.27 9.74 -21.21
C LYS A 38 13.81 9.73 -21.67
N PHE A 39 13.35 10.86 -22.22
CA PHE A 39 11.95 11.05 -22.61
C PHE A 39 11.52 10.13 -23.76
N VAL A 40 12.41 9.82 -24.71
CA VAL A 40 12.13 8.84 -25.78
C VAL A 40 11.79 7.48 -25.21
N ILE A 41 12.54 7.01 -24.20
CA ILE A 41 12.25 5.74 -23.53
C ILE A 41 10.97 5.85 -22.72
N PHE A 42 10.80 6.93 -21.95
CA PHE A 42 9.61 7.16 -21.12
C PHE A 42 8.32 7.09 -21.95
N LYS A 43 8.28 7.73 -23.12
CA LYS A 43 7.11 7.72 -24.00
C LYS A 43 6.74 6.30 -24.45
N SER A 44 7.72 5.42 -24.64
CA SER A 44 7.46 4.02 -24.97
C SER A 44 6.86 3.22 -23.80
N ILE A 45 7.13 3.65 -22.56
CA ILE A 45 6.61 3.05 -21.33
C ILE A 45 5.19 3.55 -21.04
N GLY A 46 4.96 4.87 -21.10
CA GLY A 46 3.70 5.50 -20.68
C GLY A 46 2.46 5.07 -21.48
N SER A 47 2.63 4.50 -22.67
CA SER A 47 1.53 3.93 -23.47
C SER A 47 1.28 2.43 -23.21
N SER A 48 2.02 1.80 -22.30
CA SER A 48 1.98 0.34 -22.10
C SER A 48 0.83 -0.10 -21.20
N VAL A 49 0.15 -1.18 -21.61
CA VAL A 49 -0.83 -1.89 -20.78
C VAL A 49 -0.14 -2.75 -19.71
N PHE A 50 1.08 -3.20 -19.99
CA PHE A 50 1.85 -4.12 -19.16
C PHE A 50 3.06 -3.43 -18.55
N PRO A 51 3.58 -3.93 -17.41
CA PRO A 51 4.87 -3.48 -16.91
C PRO A 51 5.97 -3.61 -17.98
N PRO A 52 6.85 -2.61 -18.12
CA PRO A 52 7.94 -2.65 -19.08
C PRO A 52 8.89 -3.81 -18.76
N SER A 53 9.56 -4.32 -19.80
CA SER A 53 10.55 -5.38 -19.64
C SER A 53 11.73 -4.93 -18.76
N PRO A 54 12.47 -5.88 -18.17
CA PRO A 54 13.63 -5.53 -17.37
C PRO A 54 14.71 -4.73 -18.09
N SER A 55 14.91 -4.97 -19.39
CA SER A 55 15.85 -4.20 -20.20
C SER A 55 15.39 -2.75 -20.39
N THR A 56 14.10 -2.52 -20.65
CA THR A 56 13.53 -1.17 -20.78
C THR A 56 13.62 -0.40 -19.47
N ILE A 57 13.30 -1.05 -18.34
CA ILE A 57 13.41 -0.45 -17.01
C ILE A 57 14.86 -0.05 -16.72
N ARG A 58 15.83 -0.94 -16.94
CA ARG A 58 17.25 -0.65 -16.71
C ARG A 58 17.75 0.48 -17.61
N ASN A 59 17.40 0.46 -18.89
CA ASN A 59 17.78 1.50 -19.84
C ASN A 59 17.22 2.87 -19.40
N TYR A 60 15.95 2.92 -18.98
CA TYR A 60 15.36 4.14 -18.43
C TYR A 60 16.10 4.62 -17.17
N THR A 61 16.38 3.72 -16.22
CA THR A 61 17.15 4.04 -15.01
C THR A 61 18.56 4.57 -15.32
N GLU A 62 19.23 4.00 -16.33
CA GLU A 62 20.54 4.49 -16.80
C GLU A 62 20.44 5.90 -17.39
N LYS A 63 19.42 6.19 -18.21
CA LYS A 63 19.19 7.54 -18.74
C LYS A 63 18.84 8.55 -17.66
N CYS A 64 18.04 8.17 -16.67
CA CYS A 64 17.84 8.99 -15.48
C CYS A 64 19.18 9.27 -14.76
N GLY A 65 20.04 8.25 -14.60
CA GLY A 65 21.38 8.43 -14.03
C GLY A 65 22.24 9.44 -14.80
N SER A 66 22.15 9.47 -16.14
CA SER A 66 22.81 10.48 -16.97
C SER A 66 22.28 11.90 -16.71
N VAL A 67 20.95 12.07 -16.65
CA VAL A 67 20.33 13.36 -16.29
C VAL A 67 20.83 13.82 -14.92
N MET A 68 20.84 12.94 -13.93
CA MET A 68 21.29 13.28 -12.58
C MET A 68 22.77 13.66 -12.52
N LYS A 69 23.61 13.00 -13.34
CA LYS A 69 25.04 13.35 -13.47
C LYS A 69 25.27 14.69 -14.17
N CYS A 70 24.39 15.08 -15.08
CA CYS A 70 24.42 16.42 -15.67
C CYS A 70 23.94 17.47 -14.64
N ALA A 71 22.77 17.24 -14.02
CA ALA A 71 22.18 18.14 -13.03
C ALA A 71 23.13 18.42 -11.86
N SER A 72 23.87 17.41 -11.38
CA SER A 72 24.83 17.58 -10.27
C SER A 72 25.96 18.59 -10.54
N LYS A 73 26.16 19.02 -11.78
CA LYS A 73 27.14 20.05 -12.15
C LYS A 73 26.58 21.48 -12.07
N LEU A 74 25.27 21.63 -11.92
CA LEU A 74 24.58 22.92 -11.86
C LEU A 74 24.58 23.47 -10.44
N ASN A 75 24.71 24.78 -10.30
CA ASN A 75 24.75 25.43 -9.00
C ASN A 75 23.40 25.30 -8.27
N CYS A 76 22.28 25.41 -8.99
CA CYS A 76 20.95 25.26 -8.40
C CYS A 76 20.78 23.89 -7.72
N SER A 77 21.41 22.84 -8.25
CA SER A 77 21.31 21.48 -7.71
C SER A 77 22.03 21.28 -6.38
N GLN A 78 22.96 22.19 -6.02
CA GLN A 78 23.65 22.16 -4.73
C GLN A 78 22.76 22.66 -3.58
N GLU A 79 21.69 23.39 -3.90
CA GLU A 79 20.76 23.98 -2.92
C GLU A 79 19.58 23.04 -2.58
N HIS A 80 19.39 21.96 -3.34
CA HIS A 80 18.32 20.97 -3.16
C HIS A 80 18.88 19.60 -2.82
N SER A 81 18.10 18.77 -2.14
CA SER A 81 18.51 17.39 -1.92
C SER A 81 18.48 16.60 -3.24
N GLN A 82 19.39 15.64 -3.38
CA GLN A 82 19.40 14.73 -4.53
C GLN A 82 18.05 14.02 -4.73
N LYS A 83 17.34 13.73 -3.63
CA LYS A 83 16.02 13.10 -3.66
C LYS A 83 14.96 14.02 -4.27
N GLU A 84 14.95 15.30 -3.94
CA GLU A 84 14.00 16.27 -4.50
C GLU A 84 14.21 16.44 -6.00
N ILE A 85 15.47 16.59 -6.42
CA ILE A 85 15.80 16.72 -7.84
C ILE A 85 15.42 15.45 -8.58
N THR A 86 15.85 14.28 -8.11
CA THR A 86 15.54 12.99 -8.76
C THR A 86 14.03 12.77 -8.86
N GLY A 87 13.26 13.07 -7.80
CA GLY A 87 11.81 12.89 -7.80
C GLY A 87 11.06 13.86 -8.72
N ALA A 88 11.67 15.00 -9.09
CA ALA A 88 11.09 15.97 -10.00
C ALA A 88 11.55 15.76 -11.46
N THR A 89 12.72 15.18 -11.69
CA THR A 89 13.30 14.97 -13.03
C THR A 89 13.11 13.56 -13.57
N CYS A 90 12.95 12.55 -12.71
CA CYS A 90 12.83 11.16 -13.12
C CYS A 90 11.50 10.54 -12.65
N GLU A 91 10.81 9.93 -13.59
CA GLU A 91 9.58 9.18 -13.36
C GLU A 91 9.88 7.82 -12.72
N ASN A 92 9.03 7.40 -11.78
CA ASN A 92 9.19 6.16 -11.02
C ASN A 92 8.62 4.94 -11.77
N VAL A 93 9.09 4.71 -13.01
CA VAL A 93 8.53 3.72 -13.95
C VAL A 93 8.52 2.28 -13.41
N GLY A 94 9.38 1.97 -12.43
CA GLY A 94 9.45 0.65 -11.80
C GLY A 94 8.32 0.39 -10.80
N VAL A 95 7.75 1.43 -10.19
CA VAL A 95 6.70 1.32 -9.17
C VAL A 95 5.37 1.93 -9.60
N GLU A 96 5.30 2.46 -10.82
CA GLU A 96 4.04 2.82 -11.49
C GLU A 96 3.14 1.59 -11.66
N TYR A 97 1.83 1.76 -11.49
CA TYR A 97 0.85 0.69 -11.69
C TYR A 97 0.26 0.75 -13.10
N TYR A 98 0.48 -0.32 -13.87
CA TYR A 98 -0.03 -0.47 -15.22
C TYR A 98 -1.43 -1.10 -15.22
N PHE A 99 -2.18 -0.95 -16.32
CA PHE A 99 -3.55 -1.43 -16.41
C PHE A 99 -3.68 -2.93 -16.11
N PHE A 100 -2.76 -3.75 -16.63
CA PHE A 100 -2.68 -5.18 -16.31
C PHE A 100 -2.55 -5.46 -14.80
N GLU A 101 -1.79 -4.64 -14.07
CA GLU A 101 -1.58 -4.85 -12.64
C GLU A 101 -2.84 -4.53 -11.84
N HIS A 102 -3.53 -3.46 -12.20
CA HIS A 102 -4.82 -3.12 -11.60
C HIS A 102 -5.88 -4.20 -11.84
N GLN A 103 -5.94 -4.74 -13.06
CA GLN A 103 -6.97 -5.69 -13.47
C GLN A 103 -6.63 -7.16 -13.16
N CYS A 104 -5.39 -7.44 -12.73
CA CYS A 104 -4.96 -8.81 -12.45
C CYS A 104 -3.96 -8.91 -11.29
N MET A 105 -2.75 -8.38 -11.40
CA MET A 105 -1.69 -8.67 -10.41
C MET A 105 -2.01 -8.23 -8.98
N ILE A 106 -2.62 -7.06 -8.80
CA ILE A 106 -3.01 -6.55 -7.48
C ILE A 106 -4.09 -7.45 -6.85
N PRO A 107 -5.26 -7.68 -7.47
CA PRO A 107 -6.28 -8.54 -6.87
C PRO A 107 -5.80 -10.00 -6.72
N PHE A 108 -5.06 -10.53 -7.70
CA PHE A 108 -4.47 -11.86 -7.63
C PHE A 108 -3.51 -12.01 -6.45
N THR A 109 -2.52 -11.11 -6.32
CA THR A 109 -1.53 -11.17 -5.23
C THR A 109 -2.25 -11.02 -3.89
N ARG A 110 -3.18 -10.08 -3.77
CA ARG A 110 -3.95 -9.90 -2.54
C ARG A 110 -4.66 -11.17 -2.11
N GLU A 111 -5.27 -11.88 -3.04
CA GLU A 111 -6.00 -13.11 -2.77
C GLU A 111 -5.07 -14.31 -2.50
N VAL A 112 -3.89 -14.39 -3.13
CA VAL A 112 -2.88 -15.41 -2.83
C VAL A 112 -2.38 -15.32 -1.39
N TYR A 113 -2.12 -14.11 -0.91
CA TYR A 113 -1.62 -13.85 0.45
C TYR A 113 -2.75 -13.70 1.48
N LYS A 114 -4.00 -13.74 1.03
CA LYS A 114 -5.16 -13.97 1.88
C LYS A 114 -5.16 -15.46 2.26
N LYS A 115 -4.86 -15.77 3.52
CA LYS A 115 -4.65 -17.13 4.07
C LYS A 115 -5.79 -18.14 3.80
N GLU A 116 -6.93 -17.71 3.25
CA GLU A 116 -8.07 -18.56 2.87
C GLU A 116 -7.72 -19.66 1.87
N HIS A 117 -6.75 -19.44 0.98
CA HIS A 117 -6.41 -20.41 -0.06
C HIS A 117 -5.09 -21.16 0.18
N ASN A 118 -4.24 -20.73 1.14
CA ASN A 118 -2.89 -21.26 1.36
C ASN A 118 -1.97 -21.28 0.10
N CYS A 119 -2.23 -20.46 -0.92
CA CYS A 119 -1.44 -20.44 -2.16
C CYS A 119 -0.10 -19.70 -2.04
N ALA A 120 0.17 -19.03 -0.92
CA ALA A 120 1.31 -18.12 -0.81
C ALA A 120 2.66 -18.82 -0.98
N GLU A 121 2.84 -20.02 -0.43
CA GLU A 121 4.09 -20.78 -0.56
C GLU A 121 4.35 -21.21 -2.00
N ASP A 122 3.32 -21.70 -2.70
CA ASP A 122 3.40 -22.07 -4.11
C ASP A 122 3.77 -20.84 -4.97
N PHE A 123 3.17 -19.69 -4.69
CA PHE A 123 3.46 -18.47 -5.46
C PHE A 123 4.88 -17.94 -5.20
N GLU A 124 5.38 -18.03 -3.97
CA GLU A 124 6.79 -17.70 -3.66
C GLU A 124 7.77 -18.62 -4.39
N ALA A 125 7.45 -19.90 -4.56
CA ALA A 125 8.27 -20.82 -5.35
C ALA A 125 8.34 -20.40 -6.83
N VAL A 126 7.19 -20.02 -7.42
CA VAL A 126 7.11 -19.50 -8.79
C VAL A 126 7.96 -18.24 -8.98
N LEU A 127 7.92 -17.31 -8.02
CA LEU A 127 8.70 -16.06 -8.08
C LEU A 127 10.22 -16.30 -8.01
N ARG A 128 10.68 -17.28 -7.21
CA ARG A 128 12.12 -17.57 -7.02
C ARG A 128 12.75 -18.30 -8.21
N THR A 129 11.97 -19.06 -8.95
CA THR A 129 12.45 -19.89 -10.08
C THR A 129 11.58 -19.69 -11.32
N PRO A 130 11.55 -18.47 -11.90
CA PRO A 130 10.66 -18.14 -13.01
C PRO A 130 10.90 -19.04 -14.23
N SER A 131 12.12 -19.51 -14.45
CA SER A 131 12.52 -20.26 -15.64
C SER A 131 12.18 -21.76 -15.64
N ILE A 132 11.73 -22.35 -14.52
CA ILE A 132 11.65 -23.82 -14.38
C ILE A 132 10.24 -24.33 -14.02
N GLU A 133 9.35 -23.52 -13.43
CA GLU A 133 8.06 -24.01 -12.89
C GLU A 133 6.83 -23.27 -13.45
N GLU A 134 6.53 -23.41 -14.75
CA GLU A 134 5.23 -23.00 -15.32
C GLU A 134 4.10 -24.02 -15.03
N GLN A 135 4.45 -25.22 -14.55
CA GLN A 135 3.50 -26.29 -14.29
C GLN A 135 2.36 -25.92 -13.31
N PRO A 136 2.61 -25.19 -12.20
CA PRO A 136 1.55 -24.76 -11.30
C PRO A 136 0.55 -23.81 -11.98
N LEU A 137 1.00 -22.96 -12.90
CA LEU A 137 0.16 -21.97 -13.60
C LEU A 137 -0.64 -22.56 -14.76
N LYS A 138 -0.13 -23.63 -15.37
CA LYS A 138 -0.80 -24.37 -16.44
C LYS A 138 -1.78 -25.42 -15.92
N ASN A 139 -1.57 -25.89 -14.69
CA ASN A 139 -2.49 -26.83 -14.06
C ASN A 139 -3.71 -26.09 -13.50
N GLU A 140 -4.86 -26.22 -14.15
CA GLU A 140 -6.11 -25.56 -13.74
C GLU A 140 -6.61 -26.01 -12.35
N SER A 141 -6.18 -27.18 -11.88
CA SER A 141 -6.52 -27.67 -10.54
C SER A 141 -5.69 -27.03 -9.42
N SER A 142 -4.59 -26.35 -9.76
CA SER A 142 -3.68 -25.74 -8.78
C SER A 142 -4.34 -24.57 -8.05
N CYS A 143 -3.82 -24.27 -6.86
CA CYS A 143 -4.24 -23.15 -6.03
C CYS A 143 -4.15 -21.82 -6.80
N ILE A 144 -3.01 -21.60 -7.45
CA ILE A 144 -2.71 -20.37 -8.18
C ILE A 144 -3.67 -20.18 -9.36
N SER A 145 -3.92 -21.23 -10.14
CA SER A 145 -4.84 -21.17 -11.29
C SER A 145 -6.26 -20.82 -10.89
N LYS A 146 -6.74 -21.34 -9.75
CA LYS A 146 -8.07 -21.02 -9.21
C LYS A 146 -8.15 -19.56 -8.77
N VAL A 147 -7.13 -19.05 -8.10
CA VAL A 147 -7.08 -17.63 -7.69
C VAL A 147 -7.03 -16.73 -8.91
N LEU A 148 -6.24 -17.07 -9.93
CA LEU A 148 -6.16 -16.32 -11.19
C LEU A 148 -7.52 -16.21 -11.88
N LEU A 149 -8.24 -17.34 -12.02
CA LEU A 149 -9.58 -17.38 -12.60
C LEU A 149 -10.62 -16.55 -11.83
N LYS A 150 -10.46 -16.45 -10.51
CA LYS A 150 -11.37 -15.72 -9.63
C LYS A 150 -11.13 -14.21 -9.65
N THR A 151 -9.88 -13.77 -9.84
CA THR A 151 -9.46 -12.40 -9.51
C THR A 151 -9.10 -11.55 -10.72
N CYS A 152 -8.58 -12.15 -11.79
CA CYS A 152 -8.15 -11.41 -12.96
C CYS A 152 -9.29 -11.22 -13.97
N HIS A 153 -9.28 -10.09 -14.68
CA HIS A 153 -10.16 -9.90 -15.84
C HIS A 153 -9.90 -10.97 -16.90
N HIS A 154 -10.95 -11.44 -17.56
CA HIS A 154 -10.90 -12.55 -18.53
C HIS A 154 -9.81 -12.37 -19.59
N ASP A 155 -9.70 -11.16 -20.15
CA ASP A 155 -8.72 -10.83 -21.19
C ASP A 155 -7.27 -11.02 -20.74
N PHE A 156 -6.98 -10.92 -19.43
CA PHE A 156 -5.63 -11.08 -18.88
C PHE A 156 -5.35 -12.51 -18.40
N ILE A 157 -6.37 -13.33 -18.14
CA ILE A 157 -6.20 -14.71 -17.68
C ILE A 157 -5.41 -15.52 -18.71
N GLU A 158 -5.82 -15.48 -19.98
CA GLU A 158 -5.12 -16.22 -21.04
C GLU A 158 -3.69 -15.74 -21.25
N ILE A 159 -3.49 -14.42 -21.22
CA ILE A 159 -2.18 -13.80 -21.42
C ILE A 159 -1.24 -14.24 -20.28
N PHE A 160 -1.74 -14.23 -19.04
CA PHE A 160 -0.98 -14.67 -17.87
C PHE A 160 -0.59 -16.14 -17.94
N ARG A 161 -1.53 -17.01 -18.33
CA ARG A 161 -1.27 -18.46 -18.48
C ARG A 161 -0.27 -18.77 -19.60
N LYS A 162 -0.32 -18.04 -20.70
CA LYS A 162 0.55 -18.25 -21.87
C LYS A 162 1.97 -17.73 -21.65
N ASN A 163 2.16 -16.65 -20.88
CA ASN A 163 3.45 -15.99 -20.71
C ASN A 163 3.76 -15.57 -19.26
N PRO A 164 3.64 -16.47 -18.27
CA PRO A 164 3.75 -16.08 -16.87
C PRO A 164 5.14 -15.56 -16.51
N ILE A 165 6.19 -16.19 -17.05
CA ILE A 165 7.59 -15.81 -16.81
C ILE A 165 7.83 -14.36 -17.20
N LYS A 166 7.45 -14.00 -18.44
CA LYS A 166 7.66 -12.65 -18.97
C LYS A 166 6.90 -11.58 -18.20
N LEU A 167 5.71 -11.91 -17.69
CA LEU A 167 4.89 -10.97 -16.92
C LEU A 167 5.39 -10.81 -15.48
N LEU A 168 6.05 -11.83 -14.93
CA LEU A 168 6.61 -11.80 -13.58
C LEU A 168 8.06 -11.31 -13.54
N GLU A 169 8.79 -11.39 -14.65
CA GLU A 169 10.20 -10.98 -14.78
C GLU A 169 10.48 -9.55 -14.26
N PRO A 170 9.63 -8.54 -14.53
CA PRO A 170 9.89 -7.19 -14.05
C PRO A 170 10.03 -7.11 -12.53
N TYR A 171 9.24 -7.89 -11.78
CA TYR A 171 9.25 -7.85 -10.31
C TYR A 171 10.49 -8.47 -9.67
N ASN A 172 11.34 -9.14 -10.43
CA ASN A 172 12.62 -9.66 -9.95
C ASN A 172 13.74 -8.62 -10.01
N ILE A 173 13.47 -7.42 -10.54
CA ILE A 173 14.43 -6.34 -10.58
C ILE A 173 14.52 -5.68 -9.22
N LYS A 174 15.68 -5.81 -8.60
CA LYS A 174 16.12 -5.01 -7.46
C LYS A 174 17.15 -4.00 -7.93
N PHE A 175 16.89 -2.73 -7.69
CA PHE A 175 17.91 -1.70 -7.90
C PHE A 175 18.89 -1.68 -6.72
N LYS A 176 20.13 -1.28 -6.98
CA LYS A 176 21.16 -1.15 -5.94
C LYS A 176 20.91 0.05 -5.03
N THR A 177 20.16 1.05 -5.51
CA THR A 177 19.78 2.23 -4.74
C THR A 177 18.58 1.91 -3.85
N ASN A 178 18.57 2.43 -2.63
CA ASN A 178 17.50 2.18 -1.64
C ASN A 178 16.36 3.20 -1.77
N ASP A 179 16.05 3.63 -2.99
CA ASP A 179 15.12 4.73 -3.25
C ASP A 179 13.66 4.26 -3.41
N CYS A 180 13.39 2.97 -3.16
CA CYS A 180 12.07 2.36 -3.27
C CYS A 180 11.45 2.45 -4.68
N THR A 181 12.27 2.45 -5.74
CA THR A 181 11.80 2.64 -7.12
C THR A 181 11.78 1.36 -7.94
N SER A 182 12.12 0.22 -7.34
CA SER A 182 12.21 -1.04 -8.08
C SER A 182 10.85 -1.74 -8.17
N PRO A 183 10.54 -2.46 -9.26
CA PRO A 183 9.32 -3.26 -9.34
C PRO A 183 9.23 -4.33 -8.25
N SER A 184 10.36 -4.80 -7.71
CA SER A 184 10.35 -5.72 -6.57
C SER A 184 9.77 -5.08 -5.30
N ASP A 185 10.00 -3.78 -5.08
CA ASP A 185 9.43 -3.03 -3.94
C ASP A 185 7.91 -2.94 -4.09
N LYS A 186 7.43 -2.75 -5.32
CA LYS A 186 6.01 -2.75 -5.66
C LYS A 186 5.37 -4.11 -5.39
N LEU A 187 6.01 -5.20 -5.80
CA LEU A 187 5.49 -6.54 -5.50
C LEU A 187 5.43 -6.80 -3.99
N GLU A 188 6.49 -6.45 -3.25
CA GLU A 188 6.50 -6.61 -1.79
C GLU A 188 5.35 -5.83 -1.12
N LYS A 189 5.09 -4.60 -1.58
CA LYS A 189 3.93 -3.84 -1.12
C LYS A 189 2.60 -4.56 -1.38
N MET A 190 2.41 -5.13 -2.58
CA MET A 190 1.20 -5.91 -2.90
C MET A 190 1.04 -7.13 -1.98
N LYS A 191 2.14 -7.85 -1.67
CA LYS A 191 2.14 -8.99 -0.75
C LYS A 191 1.71 -8.56 0.66
N CYS A 192 2.31 -7.48 1.19
CA CYS A 192 1.98 -6.97 2.51
C CYS A 192 0.51 -6.50 2.61
N ASP A 193 -0.02 -5.91 1.55
CA ASP A 193 -1.44 -5.53 1.48
C ASP A 193 -2.36 -6.75 1.48
N GLY A 194 -1.97 -7.82 0.77
CA GLY A 194 -2.69 -9.10 0.80
C GLY A 194 -2.79 -9.69 2.20
N TRP A 195 -1.68 -9.68 2.96
CA TRP A 195 -1.72 -10.09 4.37
C TRP A 195 -2.66 -9.23 5.21
N GLY A 196 -2.68 -7.91 4.98
CA GLY A 196 -3.60 -6.97 5.64
C GLY A 196 -5.07 -7.32 5.40
N LEU A 197 -5.44 -7.60 4.14
CA LEU A 197 -6.79 -8.07 3.78
C LEU A 197 -7.11 -9.44 4.37
N GLY A 198 -6.11 -10.31 4.47
CA GLY A 198 -6.23 -11.59 5.18
C GLY A 198 -6.61 -11.40 6.64
N LEU A 199 -5.96 -10.46 7.35
CA LEU A 199 -6.28 -10.16 8.74
C LEU A 199 -7.70 -9.60 8.86
N GLU A 200 -8.10 -8.69 7.98
CA GLU A 200 -9.48 -8.16 7.94
C GLU A 200 -10.51 -9.28 7.78
N SER A 201 -10.30 -10.18 6.81
CA SER A 201 -11.19 -11.33 6.60
C SER A 201 -11.22 -12.25 7.82
N ARG A 202 -10.06 -12.47 8.46
CA ARG A 202 -9.98 -13.28 9.67
C ARG A 202 -10.78 -12.65 10.80
N LEU A 203 -10.59 -11.36 11.09
CA LEU A 203 -11.32 -10.64 12.14
C LEU A 203 -12.84 -10.63 11.88
N LYS A 204 -13.26 -10.58 10.61
CA LYS A 204 -14.67 -10.70 10.21
C LYS A 204 -15.26 -12.08 10.53
N GLY A 205 -14.43 -13.13 10.48
CA GLY A 205 -14.84 -14.50 10.79
C GLY A 205 -14.89 -14.84 12.28
N ILE A 206 -14.38 -13.97 13.17
CA ILE A 206 -14.34 -14.24 14.61
C ILE A 206 -15.58 -13.63 15.28
N PRO A 207 -16.51 -14.45 15.80
CA PRO A 207 -17.69 -13.94 16.49
C PRO A 207 -17.31 -13.34 17.84
N VAL A 208 -17.90 -12.19 18.17
CA VAL A 208 -17.59 -11.43 19.41
C VAL A 208 -17.80 -12.24 20.68
N LEU A 209 -18.88 -13.01 20.75
CA LEU A 209 -19.28 -13.72 21.97
C LEU A 209 -18.60 -15.09 22.16
N ASN A 210 -18.14 -15.71 21.06
CA ASN A 210 -17.70 -17.11 21.04
C ASN A 210 -16.33 -17.27 20.36
N ALA A 211 -15.47 -16.26 20.43
CA ALA A 211 -14.12 -16.34 19.90
C ALA A 211 -13.32 -17.42 20.65
N SER A 212 -12.67 -18.33 19.91
CA SER A 212 -11.75 -19.28 20.52
C SER A 212 -10.36 -18.65 20.72
N ASP A 213 -9.60 -19.14 21.70
CA ASP A 213 -8.20 -18.73 21.89
C ASP A 213 -7.35 -18.96 20.63
N SER A 214 -7.69 -19.99 19.86
CA SER A 214 -7.03 -20.29 18.59
C SER A 214 -7.32 -19.23 17.52
N ASP A 215 -8.55 -18.74 17.44
CA ASP A 215 -8.93 -17.67 16.50
C ASP A 215 -8.16 -16.38 16.77
N VAL A 216 -8.10 -16.01 18.05
CA VAL A 216 -7.38 -14.81 18.50
C VAL A 216 -5.88 -14.96 18.25
N LYS A 217 -5.29 -16.12 18.60
CA LYS A 217 -3.87 -16.39 18.35
C LYS A 217 -3.52 -16.29 16.87
N GLU A 218 -4.36 -16.84 16.00
CA GLU A 218 -4.12 -16.77 14.56
C GLU A 218 -4.17 -15.33 14.03
N ALA A 219 -5.16 -14.53 14.42
CA ALA A 219 -5.20 -13.12 14.07
C ALA A 219 -3.95 -12.38 14.55
N MET A 220 -3.44 -12.73 15.74
CA MET A 220 -2.21 -12.14 16.30
C MET A 220 -0.96 -12.51 15.51
N ASP A 221 -0.85 -13.76 15.06
CA ASP A 221 0.25 -14.19 14.21
C ASP A 221 0.20 -13.51 12.84
N MET A 222 -1.00 -13.23 12.31
CA MET A 222 -1.16 -12.42 11.10
C MET A 222 -0.71 -10.97 11.31
N CYS A 223 -1.08 -10.33 12.42
CA CYS A 223 -0.58 -9.00 12.78
C CYS A 223 0.95 -8.94 12.79
N ARG A 224 1.63 -9.91 13.43
CA ARG A 224 3.11 -9.96 13.47
C ARG A 224 3.72 -10.11 12.08
N ARG A 225 3.09 -10.88 11.19
CA ARG A 225 3.54 -11.03 9.79
C ARG A 225 3.39 -9.72 9.03
N ILE A 226 2.26 -9.02 9.18
CA ILE A 226 2.02 -7.72 8.54
C ILE A 226 3.02 -6.69 9.04
N GLU A 227 3.21 -6.56 10.36
CA GLU A 227 4.18 -5.65 10.96
C GLU A 227 5.60 -5.88 10.42
N ARG A 228 6.02 -7.16 10.30
CA ARG A 228 7.33 -7.51 9.73
C ARG A 228 7.42 -7.17 8.25
N CYS A 229 6.43 -7.56 7.45
CA CYS A 229 6.37 -7.28 6.01
C CYS A 229 6.46 -5.76 5.75
N GLN A 230 5.68 -4.98 6.48
CA GLN A 230 5.57 -3.53 6.31
C GLN A 230 6.78 -2.77 6.88
N LYS A 231 7.46 -3.32 7.89
CA LYS A 231 8.72 -2.75 8.40
C LYS A 231 9.74 -2.62 7.26
N ASP A 232 9.89 -3.68 6.48
CA ASP A 232 10.89 -3.78 5.43
C ASP A 232 10.37 -3.28 4.07
N ALA A 233 9.05 -3.14 3.89
CA ALA A 233 8.45 -2.57 2.69
C ALA A 233 8.87 -1.11 2.49
N CYS A 234 9.55 -0.84 1.37
CA CYS A 234 10.12 0.47 1.04
C CYS A 234 9.02 1.47 0.67
N LEU A 235 7.99 1.03 -0.08
CA LEU A 235 6.89 1.87 -0.58
C LEU A 235 5.81 2.22 0.47
N THR A 236 5.94 1.74 1.70
CA THR A 236 4.98 2.05 2.76
C THR A 236 5.43 3.30 3.52
N SER A 237 4.60 4.34 3.54
CA SER A 237 4.93 5.58 4.25
C SER A 237 5.10 5.35 5.76
N ARG A 238 5.91 6.18 6.43
CA ARG A 238 6.10 6.09 7.89
C ARG A 238 4.77 6.17 8.64
N VAL A 239 3.90 7.10 8.23
CA VAL A 239 2.56 7.29 8.82
C VAL A 239 1.72 6.01 8.69
N LEU A 240 1.76 5.36 7.52
CA LEU A 240 1.05 4.11 7.31
C LEU A 240 1.65 2.95 8.13
N LYS A 241 2.98 2.87 8.26
CA LYS A 241 3.65 1.88 9.13
C LYS A 241 3.21 2.04 10.59
N GLU A 242 3.13 3.28 11.09
CA GLU A 242 2.64 3.59 12.44
C GLU A 242 1.17 3.21 12.61
N ALA A 243 0.31 3.55 11.65
CA ALA A 243 -1.10 3.19 11.66
C ALA A 243 -1.31 1.66 11.64
N ILE A 244 -0.51 0.92 10.86
CA ILE A 244 -0.54 -0.55 10.82
C ILE A 244 -0.17 -1.14 12.17
N LYS A 245 0.89 -0.64 12.79
CA LYS A 245 1.31 -1.06 14.12
C LYS A 245 0.21 -0.81 15.16
N GLN A 246 -0.38 0.39 15.17
CA GLN A 246 -1.49 0.72 16.05
C GLN A 246 -2.71 -0.20 15.84
N ASN A 247 -3.09 -0.47 14.58
CA ASN A 247 -4.18 -1.40 14.27
C ASN A 247 -3.88 -2.81 14.78
N CYS A 248 -2.64 -3.28 14.63
CA CYS A 248 -2.20 -4.58 15.13
C CYS A 248 -2.22 -4.65 16.66
N ASP A 249 -1.85 -3.57 17.34
CA ASP A 249 -1.92 -3.47 18.79
C ASP A 249 -3.38 -3.48 19.29
N TYR A 250 -4.29 -2.80 18.61
CA TYR A 250 -5.72 -2.88 18.93
C TYR A 250 -6.27 -4.29 18.71
N ALA A 251 -5.96 -4.93 17.59
CA ALA A 251 -6.38 -6.31 17.34
C ALA A 251 -5.91 -7.25 18.46
N LYS A 252 -4.70 -7.05 19.00
CA LYS A 252 -4.16 -7.80 20.16
C LYS A 252 -4.98 -7.58 21.44
N MET A 253 -5.52 -6.38 21.63
CA MET A 253 -6.25 -6.00 22.85
C MET A 253 -7.72 -6.44 22.84
N ILE A 254 -8.38 -6.48 21.67
CA ILE A 254 -9.84 -6.75 21.54
C ILE A 254 -10.28 -7.90 22.44
N SER A 255 -9.56 -9.03 22.40
CA SER A 255 -9.99 -10.24 23.12
C SER A 255 -9.98 -10.06 24.63
N ALA A 256 -8.93 -9.42 25.19
CA ALA A 256 -8.81 -9.23 26.63
C ALA A 256 -9.84 -8.20 27.13
N GLU A 257 -10.02 -7.11 26.37
CA GLU A 257 -10.93 -6.03 26.71
C GLU A 257 -12.39 -6.47 26.64
N LEU A 258 -12.78 -7.20 25.60
CA LEU A 258 -14.13 -7.77 25.49
C LEU A 258 -14.42 -8.78 26.61
N LYS A 259 -13.46 -9.65 26.93
CA LYS A 259 -13.60 -10.60 28.04
C LYS A 259 -13.85 -9.89 29.36
N ASN A 260 -13.05 -8.87 29.67
CA ASN A 260 -13.20 -8.06 30.88
C ASN A 260 -14.58 -7.35 30.92
N ILE A 261 -15.03 -6.80 29.79
CA ILE A 261 -16.37 -6.19 29.69
C ILE A 261 -17.47 -7.21 29.96
N PHE A 262 -17.41 -8.41 29.39
CA PHE A 262 -18.44 -9.42 29.61
C PHE A 262 -18.40 -10.04 31.02
N GLU A 263 -17.24 -10.03 31.69
CA GLU A 263 -17.12 -10.41 33.09
C GLU A 263 -17.74 -9.35 34.02
N LEU A 264 -17.50 -8.06 33.75
CA LEU A 264 -18.05 -6.94 34.52
C LEU A 264 -19.54 -6.68 34.23
N HIS A 265 -19.96 -6.92 32.99
CA HIS A 265 -21.29 -6.63 32.46
C HIS A 265 -21.85 -7.85 31.69
N PRO A 266 -22.18 -8.94 32.40
CA PRO A 266 -22.66 -10.17 31.79
C PRO A 266 -23.96 -10.00 30.99
N GLU A 267 -24.73 -8.93 31.25
CA GLU A 267 -25.92 -8.58 30.48
C GLU A 267 -25.64 -8.37 28.98
N TYR A 268 -24.46 -7.86 28.61
CA TYR A 268 -24.10 -7.66 27.20
C TYR A 268 -23.98 -8.99 26.47
N SER A 269 -23.55 -10.07 27.12
CA SER A 269 -23.49 -11.39 26.48
C SER A 269 -24.85 -11.91 25.98
N ARG A 270 -25.95 -11.34 26.49
CA ARG A 270 -27.34 -11.70 26.13
C ARG A 270 -27.90 -10.84 25.00
N CYS A 271 -27.20 -9.79 24.57
CA CYS A 271 -27.64 -8.92 23.48
C CYS A 271 -27.67 -9.66 22.15
N GLU A 272 -28.84 -9.73 21.50
CA GLU A 272 -29.01 -10.40 20.21
C GLU A 272 -28.14 -9.79 19.10
N CYS A 273 -27.92 -8.47 19.11
CA CYS A 273 -27.04 -7.80 18.16
C CYS A 273 -25.60 -8.35 18.21
N LEU A 274 -25.06 -8.62 19.40
CA LEU A 274 -23.68 -9.09 19.55
C LEU A 274 -23.47 -10.52 19.04
N LYS A 275 -24.53 -11.33 18.96
CA LYS A 275 -24.45 -12.69 18.38
C LYS A 275 -24.08 -12.70 16.91
N ARG A 276 -24.37 -11.61 16.19
CA ARG A 276 -24.09 -11.46 14.74
C ARG A 276 -22.83 -10.63 14.47
N MET A 277 -22.18 -10.12 15.51
CA MET A 277 -21.02 -9.26 15.35
C MET A 277 -19.74 -10.05 15.26
N SER A 278 -18.85 -9.48 14.46
CA SER A 278 -17.48 -9.92 14.36
C SER A 278 -16.53 -9.02 15.14
N TYR A 279 -15.33 -9.51 15.41
CA TYR A 279 -14.24 -8.69 15.95
C TYR A 279 -13.95 -7.48 15.04
N LEU A 280 -14.13 -7.62 13.72
CA LEU A 280 -13.95 -6.52 12.77
C LEU A 280 -14.94 -5.37 13.00
N ASP A 281 -16.19 -5.67 13.36
CA ASP A 281 -17.20 -4.65 13.64
C ASP A 281 -16.82 -3.81 14.86
N VAL A 282 -16.45 -4.50 15.95
CA VAL A 282 -16.00 -3.87 17.20
C VAL A 282 -14.72 -3.07 16.96
N PHE A 283 -13.74 -3.64 16.26
CA PHE A 283 -12.49 -2.96 15.90
C PHE A 283 -12.75 -1.64 15.16
N ASN A 284 -13.62 -1.67 14.15
CA ASN A 284 -13.93 -0.48 13.36
C ASN A 284 -14.66 0.58 14.21
N ALA A 285 -15.55 0.17 15.11
CA ALA A 285 -16.25 1.08 16.00
C ALA A 285 -15.30 1.70 17.05
N TYR A 286 -14.36 0.92 17.58
CA TYR A 286 -13.32 1.41 18.48
C TYR A 286 -12.45 2.47 17.82
N LYS A 287 -11.96 2.21 16.59
CA LYS A 287 -11.16 3.18 15.82
C LYS A 287 -11.89 4.50 15.57
N ARG A 288 -13.19 4.44 15.30
CA ARG A 288 -14.00 5.66 15.15
C ARG A 288 -14.00 6.46 16.44
N CYS A 289 -14.20 5.80 17.58
CA CYS A 289 -14.19 6.47 18.88
C CYS A 289 -12.84 7.11 19.20
N THR A 290 -11.73 6.39 18.99
CA THR A 290 -10.39 6.93 19.29
C THR A 290 -10.03 8.10 18.39
N TRP A 291 -10.49 8.12 17.14
CA TRP A 291 -10.28 9.26 16.25
C TRP A 291 -11.12 10.49 16.65
N MET A 292 -12.28 10.30 17.25
CA MET A 292 -13.12 11.42 17.71
C MET A 292 -12.61 12.08 19.00
N ASP A 293 -11.50 11.61 19.59
CA ASP A 293 -10.89 12.12 20.84
C ASP A 293 -11.92 12.34 21.97
N GLN A 294 -12.89 11.42 22.07
CA GLN A 294 -13.93 11.50 23.08
C GLN A 294 -13.38 10.99 24.42
N LYS A 295 -13.70 11.66 25.52
CA LYS A 295 -13.41 11.22 26.90
C LYS A 295 -14.19 9.94 27.32
N MET A 296 -14.71 9.17 26.36
CA MET A 296 -15.54 8.00 26.59
C MET A 296 -14.69 6.72 26.54
N ASN A 297 -15.14 5.68 27.24
CA ASN A 297 -14.57 4.34 27.08
C ASN A 297 -14.89 3.82 25.67
N CYS A 298 -13.89 3.79 24.79
CA CYS A 298 -14.09 3.42 23.39
C CYS A 298 -14.46 1.97 23.14
N TRP A 299 -14.16 1.05 24.07
CA TRP A 299 -14.60 -0.35 23.96
C TRP A 299 -16.09 -0.50 24.24
N LEU A 300 -16.58 0.21 25.27
CA LEU A 300 -18.01 0.25 25.56
C LEU A 300 -18.78 0.93 24.42
N TYR A 301 -18.25 2.06 23.91
CA TYR A 301 -18.79 2.69 22.71
C TYR A 301 -18.83 1.73 21.53
N ALA A 302 -17.75 0.96 21.29
CA ALA A 302 -17.66 0.06 20.15
C ALA A 302 -18.75 -1.02 20.16
N ILE A 303 -19.01 -1.60 21.33
CA ILE A 303 -20.10 -2.57 21.53
C ILE A 303 -21.46 -1.91 21.25
N MET A 304 -21.71 -0.74 21.83
CA MET A 304 -22.97 -0.02 21.70
C MET A 304 -23.24 0.46 20.26
N ASP A 305 -22.24 1.04 19.61
CA ASP A 305 -22.33 1.55 18.23
C ASP A 305 -22.57 0.42 17.23
N SER A 306 -21.87 -0.71 17.42
CA SER A 306 -22.10 -1.88 16.58
C SER A 306 -23.54 -2.39 16.71
N CYS A 307 -24.15 -2.29 17.89
CA CYS A 307 -25.52 -2.74 18.15
C CYS A 307 -26.61 -1.80 17.61
N LYS A 308 -26.24 -0.61 17.12
CA LYS A 308 -27.15 0.40 16.55
C LYS A 308 -27.28 0.33 15.03
N ARG A 309 -26.56 -0.56 14.33
CA ARG A 309 -26.74 -0.74 12.88
C ARG A 309 -28.08 -1.43 12.62
N PRO A 310 -29.02 -0.80 11.88
CA PRO A 310 -30.39 -1.28 11.78
C PRO A 310 -30.48 -2.41 10.75
N GLU A 311 -30.46 -3.66 11.21
CA GLU A 311 -31.27 -4.69 10.55
C GLU A 311 -32.52 -4.91 11.41
N LYS A 312 -33.67 -4.62 10.80
CA LYS A 312 -35.01 -4.65 11.38
C LYS A 312 -35.34 -6.00 12.04
N PHE A 313 -35.06 -6.23 13.33
CA PHE A 313 -35.79 -7.25 14.10
C PHE A 313 -35.90 -6.86 15.57
N ALA A 314 -37.10 -7.07 16.11
CA ALA A 314 -37.52 -6.69 17.43
C ALA A 314 -37.01 -7.65 18.52
N LEU A 315 -36.91 -7.09 19.73
CA LEU A 315 -36.88 -7.71 21.06
C LEU A 315 -35.54 -8.32 21.55
N GLY A 316 -34.84 -7.48 22.33
CA GLY A 316 -33.64 -7.79 23.11
C GLY A 316 -32.82 -6.52 23.31
N GLN A 317 -33.39 -5.47 23.92
CA GLN A 317 -32.77 -4.14 24.00
C GLN A 317 -31.49 -4.17 24.84
N CYS A 318 -30.36 -3.80 24.23
CA CYS A 318 -29.15 -3.48 24.98
C CYS A 318 -29.33 -2.12 25.70
N PRO A 319 -28.72 -1.93 26.88
CA PRO A 319 -28.79 -0.66 27.56
C PRO A 319 -28.08 0.41 26.71
N HIS A 320 -28.83 1.47 26.35
CA HIS A 320 -28.40 2.73 25.71
C HIS A 320 -28.39 2.81 24.16
N GLU A 321 -29.57 2.96 23.54
CA GLU A 321 -29.75 3.34 22.14
C GLU A 321 -29.80 4.89 21.92
N ARG A 322 -28.96 5.45 21.03
CA ARG A 322 -29.10 6.78 20.37
C ARG A 322 -28.24 6.84 19.07
N PRO A 323 -28.63 7.56 17.99
CA PRO A 323 -28.27 7.20 16.61
C PRO A 323 -27.18 8.04 15.90
N SER A 324 -26.66 7.45 14.79
CA SER A 324 -25.98 8.03 13.59
C SER A 324 -24.48 8.39 13.71
N TYR A 325 -23.54 8.04 12.80
CA TYR A 325 -23.46 8.22 11.33
C TYR A 325 -22.52 7.18 10.67
N GLY A 326 -22.72 6.90 9.37
CA GLY A 326 -21.90 5.94 8.59
C GLY A 326 -20.94 6.60 7.58
N PHE A 327 -19.72 6.05 7.47
CA PHE A 327 -18.72 6.26 6.41
C PHE A 327 -17.88 4.97 6.21
N PRO A 328 -17.25 4.75 5.04
CA PRO A 328 -16.75 3.43 4.64
C PRO A 328 -15.40 3.05 5.29
N PRO A 329 -15.10 1.74 5.44
CA PRO A 329 -13.82 1.27 5.97
C PRO A 329 -12.81 1.08 4.84
N VAL A 330 -11.58 1.57 5.01
CA VAL A 330 -10.41 1.02 4.32
C VAL A 330 -9.34 0.81 5.39
N LEU A 331 -9.09 -0.46 5.73
CA LEU A 331 -8.28 -0.84 6.88
C LEU A 331 -6.77 -0.71 6.65
N PHE A 332 -6.30 -0.98 5.43
CA PHE A 332 -4.86 -1.16 5.15
C PHE A 332 -4.45 -0.80 3.72
N SER A 333 -5.20 0.06 3.03
CA SER A 333 -4.86 0.51 1.68
C SER A 333 -4.93 2.02 1.61
N ASP A 334 -3.95 2.64 0.97
CA ASP A 334 -4.23 3.92 0.31
C ASP A 334 -5.37 3.65 -0.70
N PRO A 335 -6.28 4.63 -0.96
CA PRO A 335 -7.09 4.56 -2.16
C PRO A 335 -6.14 4.32 -3.34
N PRO A 336 -6.50 3.47 -4.33
CA PRO A 336 -5.68 3.37 -5.53
C PRO A 336 -5.44 4.80 -6.04
N PRO A 337 -4.21 5.15 -6.45
CA PRO A 337 -3.96 6.47 -7.02
C PRO A 337 -5.03 6.68 -8.09
N ARG A 338 -5.70 7.83 -8.03
CA ARG A 338 -6.69 8.20 -9.04
C ARG A 338 -5.99 8.01 -10.38
N VAL A 339 -6.48 7.06 -11.18
CA VAL A 339 -6.17 7.05 -12.60
C VAL A 339 -6.61 8.43 -13.07
N PHE A 340 -5.66 9.29 -13.41
CA PHE A 340 -5.96 10.41 -14.27
C PHE A 340 -6.42 9.79 -15.58
N LEU A 341 -7.72 9.54 -15.68
CA LEU A 341 -8.38 9.38 -16.96
C LEU A 341 -8.15 10.72 -17.65
N TYR A 342 -7.13 10.79 -18.48
CA TYR A 342 -7.11 11.73 -19.59
C TYR A 342 -8.34 11.37 -20.42
N MET A 343 -9.46 12.04 -20.14
CA MET A 343 -10.48 12.22 -21.14
C MET A 343 -9.78 12.97 -22.27
N SER A 344 -9.77 12.35 -23.45
CA SER A 344 -9.45 13.03 -24.69
C SER A 344 -10.39 14.23 -24.81
N ASP A 345 -9.82 15.43 -24.79
CA ASP A 345 -10.50 16.59 -25.37
C ASP A 345 -10.55 16.38 -26.89
N ASP A 346 -11.62 15.75 -27.34
CA ASP A 346 -12.11 15.86 -28.71
C ASP A 346 -13.23 16.91 -28.73
N LYS A 347 -12.85 18.18 -28.94
CA LYS A 347 -13.37 19.10 -29.97
C LYS A 347 -12.93 20.54 -29.77
#